data_AF-A0A0P6W8S8-F1
#
_entry.id   AF-A0A0P6W8S8-F1
#
_cell.length_a   1.000
_cell.length_b   1.000
_cell.length_c   1.000
_cell.angle_alpha   90.00
_cell.angle_beta   90.00
_cell.angle_gamma   90.00
#
_symmetry.space_group_name_H-M   'P 1'
#
loop_
_entity.id
_entity.type
_entity.pdbx_description
1 polymer ?
#
loop_
_entity_poly.entity_id
_entity_poly.type
_entity_poly.pdbx_seq_one_letter_code
_entity_poly.pdbx_strand_id
1 'polypeptide(L)'
;MNAFADGLAVLFADPNIATPALWRAGGAGAGVAVRLVDAAPDESVGFGEARVLASARRVELLASAVPGLARGDTLEIAGVVHTVLASPRRASDRLTVTVDIEA
;
A
#
# COMPACT_ATOMS: atom_id res chain seq x y z
N MET A 1 -18.35 -5.72 -11.38
CA MET A 1 -17.51 -6.79 -11.96
C MET A 1 -17.03 -6.30 -13.30
N ASN A 2 -15.73 -6.05 -13.44
CA ASN A 2 -15.11 -5.66 -14.70
C ASN A 2 -13.85 -6.51 -14.89
N ALA A 3 -13.51 -6.85 -16.13
CA ALA A 3 -12.42 -7.79 -16.41
C ALA A 3 -11.05 -7.32 -15.87
N PHE A 4 -10.85 -6.01 -15.74
CA PHE A 4 -9.63 -5.43 -15.18
C PHE A 4 -9.51 -5.67 -13.67
N ALA A 5 -10.60 -5.51 -12.92
CA ALA A 5 -10.66 -5.77 -11.50
C ALA A 5 -10.44 -7.26 -11.21
N ASP A 6 -11.01 -8.13 -12.04
CA ASP A 6 -10.82 -9.57 -11.94
C ASP A 6 -9.35 -9.94 -12.25
N GLY A 7 -8.76 -9.34 -13.29
CA GLY A 7 -7.34 -9.51 -13.59
C GLY A 7 -6.41 -9.03 -12.47
N LEU A 8 -6.67 -7.85 -11.90
CA LEU A 8 -5.91 -7.35 -10.75
C LEU A 8 -6.07 -8.26 -9.52
N ALA A 9 -7.27 -8.78 -9.26
CA ALA A 9 -7.49 -9.73 -8.18
C ALA A 9 -6.64 -11.01 -8.36
N VAL A 10 -6.49 -11.50 -9.60
CA VAL A 10 -5.61 -12.62 -9.92
C VAL A 10 -4.14 -12.27 -9.66
N LEU A 11 -3.67 -11.10 -10.13
CA LEU A 11 -2.28 -10.68 -9.94
C LEU A 11 -1.94 -10.51 -8.45
N PHE A 12 -2.82 -9.87 -7.68
CA PHE A 12 -2.62 -9.69 -6.24
C PHE A 12 -2.71 -11.00 -5.45
N ALA A 13 -3.38 -12.02 -5.98
CA ALA A 13 -3.40 -13.35 -5.36
C ALA A 13 -2.10 -14.14 -5.56
N ASP A 14 -1.28 -13.77 -6.55
CA ASP A 14 -0.01 -14.45 -6.83
C ASP A 14 1.04 -14.16 -5.73
N PRO A 15 1.61 -15.19 -5.08
CA PRO A 15 2.60 -15.01 -4.02
C PRO A 15 3.94 -14.45 -4.48
N ASN A 16 4.24 -14.48 -5.77
CA ASN A 16 5.46 -13.90 -6.35
C ASN A 16 5.29 -12.41 -6.68
N ILE A 17 4.05 -11.92 -6.75
CA ILE A 17 3.75 -10.53 -7.10
C ILE A 17 3.42 -9.72 -5.85
N ALA A 18 2.59 -10.27 -4.96
CA ALA A 18 2.08 -9.54 -3.81
C ALA A 18 2.44 -10.19 -2.48
N THR A 19 2.87 -9.37 -1.54
CA THR A 19 3.21 -9.75 -0.17
C THR A 19 1.95 -9.76 0.70
N PRO A 20 1.70 -10.80 1.52
CA PRO A 20 0.60 -10.80 2.47
C PRO A 20 0.85 -9.79 3.59
N ALA A 21 -0.22 -9.13 4.03
CA ALA A 21 -0.20 -8.18 5.14
C ALA A 21 -1.51 -8.18 5.92
N LEU A 22 -1.51 -7.56 7.10
CA LEU A 22 -2.71 -7.26 7.88
C LEU A 22 -2.92 -5.76 7.96
N TRP A 23 -4.05 -5.28 7.45
CA TRP A 23 -4.47 -3.88 7.58
C TRP A 23 -5.34 -3.69 8.82
N ARG A 24 -5.07 -2.66 9.61
CA ARG A 24 -5.93 -2.23 10.73
C ARG A 24 -6.36 -0.78 10.52
N ALA A 25 -7.65 -0.58 10.33
CA ALA A 25 -8.25 0.75 10.29
C ALA A 25 -8.10 1.45 11.65
N GLY A 26 -7.62 2.70 11.66
CA GLY A 26 -7.32 3.44 12.88
C GLY A 26 -6.12 2.92 13.69
N GLY A 27 -5.35 1.98 13.13
CA GLY A 27 -4.09 1.49 13.70
C GLY A 27 -4.21 0.49 14.85
N ALA A 28 -5.42 0.10 15.24
CA ALA A 28 -5.65 -0.84 16.34
C ALA A 28 -6.77 -1.86 16.01
N GLY A 29 -6.81 -2.95 16.76
CA GLY A 29 -7.87 -3.96 16.66
C GLY A 29 -7.57 -5.11 15.69
N ALA A 30 -8.64 -5.79 15.27
CA ALA A 30 -8.54 -6.96 14.40
C ALA A 30 -8.05 -6.56 13.00
N GLY A 31 -6.99 -7.22 12.53
CA GLY A 31 -6.44 -7.00 11.20
C GLY A 31 -7.30 -7.67 10.12
N VAL A 32 -7.49 -6.96 9.02
CA VAL A 32 -8.04 -7.48 7.77
C VAL A 32 -6.89 -8.00 6.92
N ALA A 33 -6.97 -9.26 6.48
CA ALA A 33 -5.98 -9.83 5.59
C ALA A 33 -6.03 -9.14 4.22
N VAL A 34 -4.90 -8.61 3.79
CA VAL A 34 -4.73 -7.91 2.51
C VAL A 34 -3.45 -8.39 1.84
N ARG A 35 -3.29 -8.01 0.57
CA ARG A 35 -2.06 -8.24 -0.19
C ARG A 35 -1.61 -6.92 -0.80
N LEU A 36 -0.31 -6.69 -0.77
CA LEU A 36 0.30 -5.46 -1.26
C LEU A 36 1.42 -5.76 -2.24
N VAL A 37 1.64 -4.85 -3.17
CA VAL A 37 2.76 -4.87 -4.09
C VAL A 37 3.69 -3.71 -3.72
N ASP A 38 4.98 -3.98 -3.70
CA ASP A 38 5.99 -2.92 -3.54
C ASP A 38 6.00 -2.03 -4.76
N ALA A 39 5.66 -0.76 -4.57
CA ALA A 39 5.92 0.25 -5.58
C ALA A 39 7.35 0.76 -5.33
N ALA A 40 8.31 0.22 -6.09
CA ALA A 40 9.73 0.52 -5.96
C ALA A 40 9.96 2.03 -5.73
N PRO A 41 10.52 2.45 -4.58
CA PRO A 41 10.77 3.84 -4.27
C PRO A 41 12.08 4.31 -4.90
N ASP A 42 12.32 4.04 -6.18
CA ASP A 42 13.49 4.57 -6.90
C ASP A 42 13.26 6.03 -7.37
N GLU A 43 12.54 6.81 -6.59
CA GLU A 43 12.35 8.24 -6.86
C GLU A 43 13.19 9.07 -5.89
N SER A 44 14.45 9.30 -6.24
CA SER A 44 15.24 10.36 -5.62
C SER A 44 14.66 11.72 -6.02
N VAL A 45 13.74 12.26 -5.23
CA VAL A 45 13.24 13.62 -5.42
C VAL A 45 14.31 14.60 -4.93
N GLY A 46 15.16 15.04 -5.85
CA GLY A 46 16.20 16.05 -5.59
C GLY A 46 15.77 17.42 -6.11
N PHE A 47 15.83 18.44 -5.27
CA PHE A 47 15.80 19.84 -5.68
C PHE A 47 17.17 20.45 -5.35
N GLY A 48 18.01 20.69 -6.36
CA GLY A 48 19.41 21.09 -6.17
C GLY A 48 20.33 19.96 -5.68
N GLU A 49 21.34 20.26 -4.86
CA GLU A 49 22.26 19.26 -4.26
C GLU A 49 21.66 18.50 -3.05
N ALA A 50 20.47 18.87 -2.60
CA ALA A 50 19.82 18.23 -1.47
C ALA A 50 19.13 16.93 -1.90
N ARG A 51 19.71 15.79 -1.51
CA ARG A 51 19.02 14.48 -1.56
C ARG A 51 18.25 14.29 -0.27
N VAL A 52 16.92 14.37 -0.34
CA VAL A 52 16.06 13.94 0.78
C VAL A 52 15.77 12.46 0.61
N LEU A 53 16.44 11.62 1.39
CA LEU A 53 16.04 10.22 1.58
C LEU A 53 14.78 10.22 2.44
N ALA A 54 13.61 10.24 1.81
CA ALA A 54 12.38 9.93 2.52
C ALA A 54 12.43 8.44 2.90
N SER A 55 12.54 8.14 4.19
CA SER A 55 12.45 6.78 4.75
C SER A 55 11.01 6.26 4.73
N ALA A 56 10.31 6.43 3.61
CA ALA A 56 8.95 5.98 3.40
C ALA A 56 8.95 4.93 2.30
N ARG A 57 8.36 3.77 2.60
CA ARG A 57 8.14 2.71 1.62
C ARG A 57 6.82 2.97 0.92
N ARG A 58 6.79 2.88 -0.40
CA ARG A 58 5.56 3.03 -1.18
C ARG A 58 5.01 1.66 -1.53
N VAL A 59 3.74 1.45 -1.27
CA VAL A 59 3.06 0.17 -1.56
C VAL A 59 1.72 0.41 -2.22
N GLU A 60 1.28 -0.55 -3.01
CA GLU A 60 -0.03 -0.57 -3.66
C GLU A 60 -0.90 -1.70 -3.12
N LEU A 61 -2.19 -1.40 -2.92
CA LEU A 61 -3.21 -2.34 -2.48
C LEU A 61 -4.42 -2.29 -3.42
N LEU A 62 -5.20 -3.37 -3.46
CA LEU A 62 -6.51 -3.33 -4.09
C LEU A 62 -7.45 -2.42 -3.29
N ALA A 63 -8.03 -1.42 -3.95
CA ALA A 63 -8.94 -0.47 -3.31
C ALA A 63 -10.19 -1.14 -2.73
N SER A 64 -10.59 -2.29 -3.29
CA SER A 64 -11.69 -3.11 -2.79
C SER A 64 -11.38 -3.83 -1.48
N ALA A 65 -10.11 -4.17 -1.22
CA ALA A 65 -9.68 -4.83 0.02
C ALA A 65 -9.59 -3.84 1.19
N VAL A 66 -9.38 -2.56 0.89
CA VAL A 66 -9.17 -1.49 1.88
C VAL A 66 -10.05 -0.26 1.60
N PRO A 67 -11.38 -0.40 1.61
CA PRO A 67 -12.30 0.64 1.11
C PRO A 67 -12.23 1.95 1.89
N GLY A 68 -11.83 1.89 3.17
CA GLY A 68 -11.70 3.03 4.08
C GLY A 68 -10.27 3.36 4.50
N LEU A 69 -9.26 2.91 3.73
CA LEU A 69 -7.86 3.19 4.04
C LEU A 69 -7.62 4.68 4.26
N ALA A 70 -6.95 5.02 5.36
CA ALA A 70 -6.67 6.39 5.75
C ALA A 70 -5.28 6.54 6.37
N ARG A 71 -4.83 7.80 6.49
CA ARG A 71 -3.63 8.13 7.26
C ARG A 71 -3.82 7.72 8.72
N GLY A 72 -2.78 7.12 9.33
CA GLY A 72 -2.83 6.62 10.69
C GLY A 72 -3.32 5.17 10.82
N ASP A 73 -3.79 4.57 9.73
CA ASP A 73 -3.95 3.12 9.67
C ASP A 73 -2.59 2.42 9.76
N THR A 74 -2.59 1.14 10.14
CA THR A 74 -1.36 0.33 10.18
C THR A 74 -1.44 -0.85 9.23
N LEU A 75 -0.30 -1.20 8.65
CA LEU A 75 -0.07 -2.40 7.86
C LEU A 75 0.98 -3.26 8.55
N GLU A 76 0.63 -4.48 8.91
CA GLU A 76 1.58 -5.45 9.42
C GLU A 76 2.06 -6.35 8.28
N ILE A 77 3.36 -6.30 8.01
CA ILE A 77 4.01 -6.99 6.90
C ILE A 77 5.12 -7.84 7.49
N ALA A 78 5.05 -9.17 7.29
CA ALA A 78 6.00 -10.11 7.87
C ALA A 78 6.22 -9.94 9.40
N GLY A 79 5.18 -9.55 10.13
CA GLY A 79 5.21 -9.33 11.59
C GLY A 79 5.72 -7.95 12.03
N VAL A 80 6.09 -7.07 11.10
CA VAL A 80 6.49 -5.69 11.38
C VAL A 80 5.32 -4.75 11.09
N VAL A 81 5.00 -3.86 12.02
CA VAL A 81 3.89 -2.91 11.90
C VAL A 81 4.40 -1.59 11.33
N HIS A 82 3.84 -1.17 10.20
CA HIS A 82 4.15 0.06 9.51
C HIS A 82 2.93 1.00 9.53
N THR A 83 3.15 2.27 9.83
CA THR A 83 2.07 3.28 9.86
C THR A 83 1.89 3.94 8.51
N VAL A 84 0.65 4.15 8.07
CA VAL A 84 0.33 4.92 6.86
C VAL A 84 0.56 6.41 7.13
N LEU A 85 1.53 7.00 6.42
CA LEU A 85 2.06 8.34 6.69
C LEU A 85 1.23 9.45 6.05
N ALA A 86 0.68 9.19 4.87
CA ALA A 86 0.00 10.19 4.04
C ALA A 86 -1.40 9.71 3.60
N SER A 87 -2.21 10.64 3.12
CA SER A 87 -3.52 10.31 2.55
C SER A 87 -3.34 9.37 1.35
N PRO A 88 -4.07 8.25 1.29
CA PRO A 88 -3.95 7.30 0.19
C PRO A 88 -4.31 7.92 -1.16
N ARG A 89 -3.50 7.62 -2.18
CA ARG A 89 -3.73 8.06 -3.56
C ARG A 89 -4.42 6.96 -4.33
N ARG A 90 -5.69 7.16 -4.70
CA ARG A 90 -6.39 6.21 -5.57
C ARG A 90 -5.94 6.39 -7.01
N ALA A 91 -5.72 5.28 -7.71
CA ALA A 91 -5.49 5.28 -9.14
C ALA A 91 -6.72 5.82 -9.89
N SER A 92 -6.50 6.28 -11.13
CA SER A 92 -7.56 6.85 -11.98
C SER A 92 -8.68 5.85 -12.27
N ASP A 93 -8.34 4.56 -12.39
CA ASP A 93 -9.28 3.45 -12.55
C ASP A 93 -10.03 3.09 -11.25
N ARG A 94 -9.59 3.63 -10.11
CA ARG A 94 -10.06 3.36 -8.75
C ARG A 94 -9.96 1.89 -8.31
N LEU A 95 -9.16 1.08 -8.99
CA LEU A 95 -8.98 -0.34 -8.68
C LEU A 95 -7.84 -0.57 -7.68
N THR A 96 -6.81 0.27 -7.72
CA THR A 96 -5.72 0.27 -6.75
C THR A 96 -5.65 1.55 -5.94
N VAL A 97 -4.97 1.45 -4.80
CA VAL A 97 -4.64 2.59 -3.94
C VAL A 97 -3.16 2.50 -3.56
N THR A 98 -2.45 3.59 -3.75
CA THR A 98 -1.05 3.74 -3.38
C THR A 98 -0.95 4.46 -2.04
N VAL A 99 -0.14 3.94 -1.14
CA VAL A 99 0.16 4.55 0.16
C VAL A 99 1.65 4.60 0.43
N ASP A 100 2.05 5.63 1.14
CA ASP A 100 3.39 5.77 1.70
C ASP A 100 3.32 5.33 3.17
N ILE A 101 4.11 4.33 3.54
CA ILE A 101 4.19 3.75 4.89
C ILE A 101 5.58 4.00 5.49
N GLU A 102 5.66 3.98 6.81
CA GLU A 102 6.94 3.94 7.52
C GLU A 102 7.75 2.72 7.08
N ALA A 103 9.05 2.89 6.85
CA ALA A 103 9.94 1.83 6.36
C ALA A 103 10.13 0.69 7.38
#